data_AF-A0A7G2M0L0-F1
#
_entry.id   AF-A0A7G2M0L0-F1
#
_cell.length_a   1.000
_cell.length_b   1.000
_cell.length_c   1.000
_cell.angle_alpha   90.00
_cell.angle_beta   90.00
_cell.angle_gamma   90.00
#
_symmetry.space_group_name_H-M   'P 1'
#
loop_
_entity.id
_entity.type
_entity.pdbx_description
1 polymer ?
#
loop_
_entity_poly.entity_id
_entity_poly.type
_entity_poly.pdbx_seq_one_letter_code
_entity_poly.pdbx_strand_id
1 'polypeptide(L)'
;HDIRFVEDDWESPTLGAWGLGWEVWCDGMEVSQFTYFQQVGGHDCHPVSGELTYGLERLAMYVLGVDHVMDMPFNSPDAPIPLTYGDVFKQTEEEFARWNFDTANTEVLLDQFNEAEAHCQFILEQPAEDPKTGKRIVMAHPAYDQCIKA
;
A
#
# COMPACT_ATOMS: atom_id res chain seq x y z
N HIS A 1 20.93 17.45 8.31
CA HIS A 1 20.32 16.38 7.52
C HIS A 1 21.08 16.22 6.23
N ASP A 2 21.83 15.13 6.12
CA ASP A 2 22.42 14.64 4.88
C ASP A 2 21.31 13.92 4.09
N ILE A 3 20.84 14.57 3.02
CA ILE A 3 19.77 14.03 2.16
C ILE A 3 20.40 13.51 0.88
N ARG A 4 20.14 12.24 0.57
CA ARG A 4 20.66 11.58 -0.63
C ARG A 4 19.50 11.01 -1.43
N PHE A 5 19.57 11.21 -2.74
CA PHE A 5 18.70 10.56 -3.72
C PHE A 5 19.50 9.41 -4.31
N VAL A 6 19.13 8.19 -3.96
CA VAL A 6 19.75 6.96 -4.47
C VAL A 6 18.84 6.45 -5.57
N GLU A 7 19.37 6.30 -6.79
CA GLU A 7 18.60 5.77 -7.92
C GLU A 7 18.12 4.36 -7.59
N ASP A 8 16.82 4.15 -7.74
CA ASP A 8 16.17 2.85 -7.57
C ASP A 8 14.95 2.78 -8.49
N ASP A 9 14.87 1.69 -9.27
CA ASP A 9 13.76 1.45 -10.17
C ASP A 9 12.64 0.75 -9.40
N TRP A 10 11.41 1.23 -9.58
CA TRP A 10 10.25 0.65 -8.90
C TRP A 10 9.51 -0.31 -9.82
N GLU A 11 9.20 -1.49 -9.31
CA GLU A 11 8.39 -2.49 -10.00
C GLU A 11 7.35 -3.09 -9.05
N SER A 12 6.09 -3.13 -9.50
CA SER A 12 5.02 -3.91 -8.87
C SER A 12 4.43 -4.86 -9.92
N PRO A 13 4.92 -6.11 -9.98
CA PRO A 13 4.46 -7.08 -10.98
C PRO A 13 2.97 -7.37 -10.89
N THR A 14 2.40 -7.37 -9.68
CA THR A 14 0.97 -7.62 -9.44
C THR A 14 0.08 -6.53 -10.03
N LEU A 15 0.57 -5.29 -10.09
CA LEU A 15 -0.13 -4.17 -10.72
C LEU A 15 0.25 -3.99 -12.20
N GLY A 16 1.14 -4.84 -12.74
CA GLY A 16 1.72 -4.64 -14.06
C GLY A 16 2.30 -3.24 -14.22
N ALA A 17 2.90 -2.72 -13.14
CA ALA A 17 3.31 -1.34 -13.02
C ALA A 17 4.82 -1.23 -12.78
N TRP A 18 5.46 -0.27 -13.43
CA TRP A 18 6.86 0.04 -13.19
C TRP A 18 7.15 1.51 -13.46
N GLY A 19 8.22 2.01 -12.86
CA GLY A 19 8.67 3.38 -12.99
C GLY A 19 10.13 3.56 -12.62
N LEU A 20 10.69 4.67 -13.07
CA LEU A 20 12.04 5.09 -12.69
C LEU A 20 11.95 5.97 -11.45
N GLY A 21 12.90 5.85 -10.53
CA GLY A 21 12.75 6.51 -9.25
C GLY A 21 14.02 6.77 -8.48
N TRP A 22 13.79 7.27 -7.27
CA TRP A 22 14.82 7.45 -6.26
C TRP A 22 14.27 7.07 -4.89
N GLU A 23 15.06 6.33 -4.13
CA GLU A 23 14.95 6.29 -2.69
C GLU A 23 15.56 7.58 -2.11
N VAL A 24 14.81 8.23 -1.21
CA VAL A 24 15.27 9.40 -0.47
C VAL A 24 15.74 8.97 0.90
N TRP A 25 17.04 9.07 1.11
CA TRP A 25 17.70 8.75 2.37
C TRP A 25 17.97 10.03 3.14
N CYS A 26 17.61 10.05 4.42
CA CYS A 26 17.92 11.11 5.36
C CYS A 26 18.77 10.53 6.49
N ASP A 27 19.98 11.05 6.70
CA ASP A 27 20.86 10.66 7.81
C ASP A 27 21.01 9.12 8.02
N GLY A 28 21.02 8.36 6.92
CA GLY A 28 21.24 6.91 6.93
C GLY A 28 19.99 6.03 6.97
N MET A 29 18.77 6.58 6.95
CA MET A 29 17.53 5.82 6.81
C MET A 29 16.69 6.36 5.65
N GLU A 30 16.12 5.44 4.86
CA GLU A 30 15.20 5.75 3.77
C GLU A 30 13.88 6.30 4.36
N VAL A 31 13.50 7.51 3.96
CA VAL A 31 12.34 8.24 4.49
C VAL A 31 11.23 8.49 3.47
N SER A 32 11.54 8.33 2.18
CA SER A 32 10.58 8.58 1.11
C SER A 32 11.03 7.90 -0.19
N GLN A 33 10.08 7.65 -1.09
CA GLN A 33 10.33 7.16 -2.44
C GLN A 33 9.69 8.08 -3.47
N PHE A 34 10.44 8.40 -4.53
CA PHE A 34 9.94 9.07 -5.73
C PHE A 34 9.86 8.07 -6.86
N THR A 35 8.71 7.99 -7.52
CA THR A 35 8.52 7.11 -8.68
C THR A 35 7.86 7.86 -9.83
N TYR A 36 8.45 7.79 -11.02
CA TYR A 36 7.85 8.27 -12.27
C TYR A 36 7.33 7.08 -13.06
N PHE A 37 6.03 6.81 -12.96
CA PHE A 37 5.39 5.66 -13.59
C PHE A 37 5.50 5.72 -15.11
N GLN A 38 6.11 4.69 -15.68
CA GLN A 38 6.17 4.49 -17.12
C GLN A 38 5.01 3.62 -17.59
N GLN A 39 4.59 2.64 -16.78
CA GLN A 39 3.49 1.73 -17.07
C GLN A 39 2.65 1.47 -15.82
N VAL A 40 1.34 1.34 -16.00
CA VAL A 40 0.40 0.88 -14.97
C VAL A 40 -0.61 -0.07 -15.61
N GLY A 41 -0.86 -1.24 -15.01
CA GLY A 41 -1.79 -2.23 -15.55
C GLY A 41 -1.40 -2.75 -16.93
N GLY A 42 -0.11 -2.76 -17.27
CA GLY A 42 0.35 -3.14 -18.60
C GLY A 42 0.20 -2.03 -19.66
N HIS A 43 -0.21 -0.82 -19.30
CA HIS A 43 -0.40 0.30 -20.25
C HIS A 43 0.57 1.46 -20.01
N ASP A 44 1.15 1.97 -21.10
CA ASP A 44 2.06 3.13 -21.05
C ASP A 44 1.37 4.38 -20.50
N CYS A 45 2.02 5.08 -19.57
CA CYS A 45 1.49 6.29 -18.95
C CYS A 45 1.64 7.52 -19.86
N HIS A 46 0.51 8.16 -20.18
CA HIS A 46 0.47 9.41 -20.93
C HIS A 46 -0.52 10.41 -20.31
N PRO A 47 -0.05 11.41 -19.52
CA PRO A 47 1.35 11.71 -19.20
C PRO A 47 1.96 10.73 -18.18
N VAL A 48 3.29 10.78 -18.05
CA VAL A 48 4.02 10.13 -16.94
C VAL A 48 3.55 10.72 -15.62
N SER A 49 3.09 9.87 -14.71
CA SER A 49 2.64 10.26 -13.37
C SER A 49 3.81 10.21 -12.38
N GLY A 50 3.92 11.23 -11.52
CA GLY A 50 4.87 11.23 -10.40
C GLY A 50 4.17 10.82 -9.11
N GLU A 51 4.75 9.85 -8.41
CA GLU A 51 4.38 9.43 -7.08
C GLU A 51 5.47 9.85 -6.08
N LEU A 52 5.01 10.30 -4.90
CA LEU A 52 5.86 10.62 -3.77
C LEU A 52 5.28 9.97 -2.52
N THR A 53 5.97 8.94 -2.03
CA THR A 53 5.53 8.13 -0.90
C THR A 53 6.40 8.45 0.32
N TYR A 54 5.78 8.76 1.45
CA TYR A 54 6.47 9.13 2.69
C TYR A 54 6.38 7.99 3.71
N GLY A 55 7.52 7.59 4.28
CA GLY A 55 7.56 6.72 5.46
C GLY A 55 7.29 7.56 6.70
N LEU A 56 6.01 7.72 7.07
CA LEU A 56 5.58 8.65 8.12
C LEU A 56 6.23 8.33 9.47
N GLU A 57 6.32 7.06 9.85
CA GLU A 57 6.92 6.62 11.11
C GLU A 57 8.41 6.96 11.15
N ARG A 58 9.14 6.69 10.06
CA ARG A 58 10.57 6.99 9.95
C ARG A 58 10.84 8.49 9.97
N LEU A 59 10.02 9.28 9.28
CA LEU A 59 10.08 10.74 9.32
C LEU A 59 9.80 11.28 10.73
N ALA A 60 8.76 10.77 11.39
CA ALA A 60 8.39 11.19 12.73
C ALA A 60 9.48 10.82 13.76
N MET A 61 10.06 9.63 13.68
CA MET A 61 11.21 9.22 14.49
C MET A 61 12.38 10.21 14.35
N TYR A 62 12.70 10.64 13.13
CA TYR A 62 13.74 11.65 12.91
C TYR A 62 13.40 13.01 13.51
N VAL A 63 12.18 13.51 13.25
CA VAL A 63 11.74 14.84 13.71
C VAL A 63 11.67 14.89 15.24
N LEU A 64 11.25 13.79 15.86
CA LEU A 64 11.09 13.67 17.31
C LEU A 64 12.35 13.20 18.03
N GLY A 65 13.39 12.76 17.30
CA GLY A 65 14.64 12.27 17.87
C GLY A 65 14.48 10.95 18.64
N VAL A 66 13.68 10.03 18.11
CA VAL A 66 13.37 8.73 18.74
C VAL A 66 13.99 7.59 17.93
N ASP A 67 14.77 6.73 18.59
CA ASP A 67 15.51 5.64 17.94
C ASP A 67 14.63 4.41 17.60
N HIS A 68 13.51 4.23 18.30
CA HIS A 68 12.63 3.07 18.14
C HIS A 68 11.16 3.49 18.01
N VAL A 69 10.50 3.06 16.93
CA VAL A 69 9.13 3.48 16.59
C VAL A 69 8.13 3.26 17.71
N MET A 70 8.25 2.17 18.47
CA MET A 70 7.29 1.85 19.55
C MET A 70 7.38 2.80 20.74
N ASP A 71 8.52 3.50 20.90
CA ASP A 71 8.72 4.49 21.97
C ASP A 71 8.30 5.90 21.53
N MET A 72 7.96 6.08 20.25
CA MET A 72 7.55 7.35 19.68
C MET A 72 6.20 7.79 20.27
N PRO A 73 6.02 9.07 20.63
CA PRO A 73 4.71 9.56 21.07
C PRO A 73 3.68 9.48 19.92
N PHE A 74 2.55 8.83 20.17
CA PHE A 74 1.43 8.77 19.22
C PHE A 74 0.61 10.06 19.23
N ASN A 75 0.50 10.69 20.41
CA ASN A 75 -0.14 11.98 20.60
C ASN A 75 0.77 12.93 21.41
N SER A 76 0.31 14.16 21.66
CA SER A 76 1.07 15.11 22.47
C SER A 76 1.43 14.50 23.84
N PRO A 77 2.70 14.58 24.28
CA PRO A 77 3.10 14.15 25.63
C PRO A 77 2.36 14.88 26.76
N ASP A 78 1.83 16.08 26.49
CA ASP A 78 1.04 16.87 27.44
C ASP A 78 -0.48 16.56 27.37
N ALA A 79 -0.90 15.59 26.57
CA ALA A 79 -2.29 15.18 26.51
C ALA A 79 -2.76 14.61 27.87
N PRO A 80 -4.07 14.69 28.19
CA PRO A 80 -4.59 14.10 29.44
C PRO A 80 -4.28 12.61 29.60
N ILE A 81 -4.14 11.90 28.47
CA ILE A 81 -3.66 10.53 28.39
C ILE A 81 -2.57 10.51 27.32
N PRO A 82 -1.29 10.61 27.70
CA PRO A 82 -0.19 10.46 26.75
C PRO A 82 -0.06 9.00 26.34
N LEU A 83 0.08 8.75 25.04
CA LEU A 83 0.22 7.43 24.46
C LEU A 83 1.48 7.36 23.60
N THR A 84 2.17 6.24 23.66
CA THR A 84 3.20 5.86 22.71
C THR A 84 2.61 5.13 21.51
N TYR A 85 3.36 5.01 20.42
CA TYR A 85 2.99 4.20 19.27
C TYR A 85 2.81 2.74 19.67
N GLY A 86 3.65 2.25 20.59
CA GLY A 86 3.55 0.91 21.16
C GLY A 86 2.25 0.67 21.91
N ASP A 87 1.73 1.66 22.65
CA ASP A 87 0.44 1.53 23.35
C ASP A 87 -0.74 1.31 22.39
N VAL A 88 -0.62 1.76 21.14
CA VAL A 88 -1.68 1.66 20.12
C VAL A 88 -1.50 0.45 19.22
N PHE A 89 -0.29 0.19 18.73
CA PHE A 89 -0.05 -0.74 17.62
C PHE A 89 0.66 -2.03 18.03
N LYS A 90 1.38 -2.07 19.16
CA LYS A 90 2.21 -3.23 19.52
C LYS A 90 1.39 -4.52 19.61
N GLN A 91 0.23 -4.47 20.27
CA GLN A 91 -0.64 -5.64 20.40
C GLN A 91 -1.11 -6.13 19.02
N THR A 92 -1.54 -5.21 18.15
CA THR A 92 -1.99 -5.54 16.80
C THR A 92 -0.87 -6.17 15.96
N GLU A 93 0.35 -5.63 16.02
CA GLU A 93 1.51 -6.21 15.36
C GLU A 93 1.82 -7.63 15.85
N GLU A 94 1.80 -7.87 17.17
CA GLU A 94 2.01 -9.21 17.74
C GLU A 94 0.92 -10.20 17.30
N GLU A 95 -0.34 -9.75 17.28
CA GLU A 95 -1.49 -10.55 16.85
C GLU A 95 -1.41 -10.90 15.36
N PHE A 96 -1.16 -9.92 14.49
CA PHE A 96 -1.04 -10.15 13.05
C PHE A 96 0.20 -10.95 12.69
N ALA A 97 1.34 -10.74 13.36
CA ALA A 97 2.53 -11.57 13.15
C ALA A 97 2.23 -13.04 13.43
N ARG A 98 1.62 -13.34 14.59
CA ARG A 98 1.23 -14.72 14.93
C ARG A 98 0.18 -15.28 13.96
N TRP A 99 -0.79 -14.46 13.54
CA TRP A 99 -1.76 -14.91 12.55
C TRP A 99 -1.09 -15.25 11.22
N ASN A 100 -0.31 -14.32 10.66
CA ASN A 100 0.36 -14.45 9.36
C ASN A 100 1.33 -15.62 9.30
N PHE A 101 2.14 -15.83 10.35
CA PHE A 101 3.22 -16.84 10.32
C PHE A 101 2.83 -18.20 10.89
N ASP A 102 1.97 -18.25 11.91
CA ASP A 102 1.74 -19.49 12.66
C ASP A 102 0.33 -20.07 12.49
N THR A 103 -0.68 -19.22 12.23
CA THR A 103 -2.09 -19.59 12.42
C THR A 103 -2.91 -19.58 11.13
N ALA A 104 -2.52 -18.78 10.14
CA ALA A 104 -3.26 -18.60 8.89
C ALA A 104 -3.55 -19.95 8.21
N ASN A 105 -4.82 -20.19 7.89
CA ASN A 105 -5.20 -21.36 7.10
C ASN A 105 -4.99 -21.04 5.61
N THR A 106 -3.86 -21.48 5.08
CA THR A 106 -3.44 -21.21 3.70
C THR A 106 -4.37 -21.80 2.64
N GLU A 107 -5.07 -22.90 2.95
CA GLU A 107 -6.05 -23.49 2.02
C GLU A 107 -7.25 -22.56 1.85
N VAL A 108 -7.81 -22.07 2.95
CA VAL A 108 -8.93 -21.11 2.93
C VAL A 108 -8.52 -19.79 2.27
N LEU A 109 -7.30 -19.30 2.54
CA LEU A 109 -6.79 -18.07 1.90
C LEU A 109 -6.64 -18.24 0.39
N LEU A 110 -6.18 -19.40 -0.07
CA LEU A 110 -6.07 -19.69 -1.50
C LEU A 110 -7.45 -19.83 -2.15
N ASP A 111 -8.43 -20.43 -1.48
CA ASP A 111 -9.80 -20.49 -1.98
C ASP A 111 -10.40 -19.09 -2.11
N GLN A 112 -10.20 -18.23 -1.10
CA GLN A 112 -10.64 -16.82 -1.14
C GLN A 112 -9.99 -16.04 -2.29
N PHE A 113 -8.70 -16.26 -2.53
CA PHE A 113 -7.98 -15.70 -3.68
C PHE A 113 -8.65 -16.11 -5.00
N ASN A 114 -8.85 -17.41 -5.21
CA ASN A 114 -9.44 -17.96 -6.43
C ASN A 114 -10.87 -17.45 -6.64
N GLU A 115 -11.67 -17.35 -5.57
CA GLU A 115 -13.02 -16.78 -5.62
C GLU A 115 -13.02 -15.30 -6.00
N ALA A 116 -12.12 -14.50 -5.42
CA ALA A 116 -11.99 -13.08 -5.74
C ALA A 116 -11.53 -12.87 -7.18
N GLU A 117 -10.53 -13.62 -7.65
CA GLU A 117 -10.05 -13.58 -9.04
C GLU A 117 -11.18 -13.94 -10.03
N ALA A 118 -11.87 -15.07 -9.81
CA ALA A 118 -12.96 -15.51 -10.67
C ALA A 118 -14.12 -14.49 -10.70
N HIS A 119 -14.42 -13.86 -9.56
CA HIS A 119 -15.46 -12.85 -9.48
C HIS A 119 -15.06 -11.54 -10.17
N CYS A 120 -13.80 -11.13 -10.06
CA CYS A 120 -13.24 -10.02 -10.82
C CYS A 120 -13.48 -10.22 -12.32
N GLN A 121 -13.07 -11.38 -12.84
CA GLN A 121 -13.26 -11.74 -14.25
C GLN A 121 -14.74 -11.76 -14.65
N PHE A 122 -15.60 -12.37 -13.83
CA PHE A 122 -17.04 -12.42 -14.09
C PHE A 122 -17.67 -11.02 -14.22
N ILE A 123 -17.26 -10.06 -13.39
CA ILE A 123 -17.75 -8.68 -13.46
C ILE A 123 -17.28 -8.01 -14.76
N LEU A 124 -16.02 -8.20 -15.14
CA LEU A 124 -15.43 -7.63 -16.37
C LEU A 124 -16.06 -8.20 -17.64
N GLU A 125 -16.53 -9.45 -17.61
CA GLU A 125 -17.22 -10.10 -18.73
C GLU A 125 -18.66 -9.62 -18.95
N GLN A 126 -19.25 -8.89 -17.99
CA GLN A 126 -20.62 -8.41 -18.14
C GLN A 126 -20.72 -7.36 -19.28
N PRO A 127 -21.82 -7.37 -20.04
CA PRO A 127 -22.04 -6.37 -21.08
C PRO A 127 -21.99 -4.94 -20.53
N ALA A 128 -21.31 -4.05 -21.25
CA ALA A 128 -21.28 -2.64 -20.89
C ALA A 128 -22.64 -1.96 -21.03
N GLU A 129 -23.61 -2.53 -21.74
CA GLU A 129 -24.96 -1.99 -21.86
C GLU A 129 -25.86 -2.63 -20.79
N ASP A 130 -26.38 -1.82 -19.87
CA ASP A 130 -27.29 -2.28 -18.83
C ASP A 130 -28.67 -2.59 -19.43
N PRO A 131 -29.13 -3.85 -19.39
CA PRO A 131 -30.42 -4.23 -19.97
C PRO A 131 -31.63 -3.59 -19.27
N LYS A 132 -31.47 -3.09 -18.04
CA LYS A 132 -32.57 -2.46 -17.29
C LYS A 132 -32.76 -1.00 -17.63
N THR A 133 -31.66 -0.26 -17.82
CA THR A 133 -31.69 1.19 -18.03
C THR A 133 -31.32 1.62 -19.45
N GLY A 134 -30.77 0.71 -20.27
CA GLY A 134 -30.24 1.01 -21.60
C GLY A 134 -28.98 1.90 -21.58
N LYS A 135 -28.38 2.12 -20.40
CA LYS A 135 -27.19 2.96 -20.27
C LYS A 135 -25.93 2.14 -20.48
N ARG A 136 -24.90 2.78 -21.03
CA ARG A 136 -23.55 2.20 -21.04
C ARG A 136 -22.88 2.38 -19.67
N ILE A 137 -22.69 1.30 -18.93
CA ILE A 137 -22.07 1.24 -17.60
C ILE A 137 -21.01 0.12 -17.62
N VAL A 138 -19.73 0.50 -17.54
CA VAL A 138 -18.61 -0.44 -17.37
C VAL A 138 -18.33 -0.59 -15.87
N MET A 139 -18.31 -1.82 -15.37
CA MET A 139 -18.19 -2.12 -13.94
C MET A 139 -16.73 -2.29 -13.48
N ALA A 140 -15.86 -1.33 -13.85
CA ALA A 140 -14.43 -1.41 -13.54
C ALA A 140 -14.14 -1.31 -12.03
N HIS A 141 -14.81 -0.41 -11.30
CA HIS A 141 -14.58 -0.25 -9.85
C HIS A 141 -14.94 -1.49 -9.02
N PRO A 142 -16.13 -2.11 -9.16
CA PRO A 142 -16.42 -3.32 -8.40
C PRO A 142 -15.56 -4.52 -8.82
N ALA A 143 -15.06 -4.57 -10.06
CA ALA A 143 -14.06 -5.56 -10.46
C ALA A 143 -12.71 -5.29 -9.74
N TYR A 144 -12.28 -4.03 -9.70
CA TYR A 144 -11.06 -3.62 -9.00
C TYR A 144 -11.12 -3.92 -7.49
N ASP A 145 -12.29 -3.79 -6.86
CA ASP A 145 -12.49 -4.20 -5.45
C ASP A 145 -12.24 -5.71 -5.24
N GLN A 146 -12.50 -6.56 -6.24
CA GLN A 146 -12.14 -7.98 -6.18
C GLN A 146 -10.64 -8.18 -6.44
N CYS A 147 -10.06 -7.42 -7.36
CA CYS A 147 -8.62 -7.41 -7.63
C CYS A 147 -7.77 -7.03 -6.41
N ILE A 148 -8.26 -6.16 -5.51
CA ILE A 148 -7.55 -5.79 -4.28
C ILE A 148 -7.61 -6.91 -3.23
N LYS A 149 -8.64 -7.76 -3.27
CA LYS A 149 -8.84 -8.85 -2.31
C LYS A 149 -8.08 -10.13 -2.68
N ALA A 150 -7.89 -10.35 -3.98
CA ALA A 150 -6.99 -11.37 -4.51
C ALA A 150 -5.55 -10.90 -4.24
#